data_AF-H4F3K9-F1
#
_entry.id   AF-H4F3K9-F1
#
_cell.length_a   1.000
_cell.length_b   1.000
_cell.length_c   1.000
_cell.angle_alpha   90.00
_cell.angle_beta   90.00
_cell.angle_gamma   90.00
#
_symmetry.space_group_name_H-M   'P 1'
#
loop_
_entity.id
_entity.type
_entity.pdbx_description
1 polymer ?
#
loop_
_entity_poly.entity_id
_entity_poly.type
_entity_poly.pdbx_seq_one_letter_code
_entity_poly.pdbx_strand_id
1 'polypeptide(L)' 'MTYDLEIHIEELRLEAGHCHPAERAQIEAELMLARATLAAAIAVQEAVYDAEPPH' A
#
# COMPACT_ATOMS: atom_id res chain seq x y z
N MET A 1 4.77 -7.26 7.02
CA MET A 1 4.18 -5.94 7.38
C MET A 1 4.02 -5.08 6.15
N THR A 2 5.07 -4.45 5.59
CA THR A 2 4.97 -3.73 4.30
C THR A 2 4.93 -4.68 3.10
N TYR A 3 5.69 -5.77 3.15
CA TYR A 3 5.73 -6.79 2.09
C TYR A 3 4.35 -7.36 1.72
N ASP A 4 3.53 -7.68 2.71
CA ASP A 4 2.17 -8.20 2.48
C ASP A 4 1.26 -7.12 1.87
N LEU A 5 1.45 -5.86 2.26
CA LEU A 5 0.76 -4.69 1.70
C LEU A 5 1.17 -4.42 0.25
N GLU A 6 2.45 -4.60 -0.08
CA GLU A 6 2.96 -4.48 -1.45
C GLU A 6 2.37 -5.56 -2.36
N ILE A 7 2.31 -6.81 -1.89
CA ILE A 7 1.64 -7.91 -2.61
C ILE A 7 0.17 -7.57 -2.84
N HIS A 8 -0.55 -7.16 -1.79
CA HIS A 8 -1.96 -6.80 -1.88
C HIS A 8 -2.22 -5.68 -2.90
N ILE A 9 -1.34 -4.67 -2.94
CA ILE A 9 -1.44 -3.58 -3.93
C ILE A 9 -1.26 -4.11 -5.37
N GLU A 10 -0.35 -5.05 -5.61
CA GLU A 10 -0.16 -5.62 -6.94
C GLU A 10 -1.32 -6.53 -7.35
N GLU A 11 -1.92 -7.28 -6.42
CA GLU A 11 -3.13 -8.05 -6.66
C GLU A 11 -4.30 -7.13 -7.08
N LEU A 12 -4.55 -6.05 -6.33
CA LEU A 12 -5.58 -5.06 -6.66
C LEU A 12 -5.35 -4.38 -8.01
N ARG A 13 -4.08 -4.16 -8.41
CA ARG A 13 -3.76 -3.59 -9.73
C ARG A 13 -4.11 -4.54 -10.86
N LEU A 14 -3.78 -5.82 -10.69
CA LEU A 14 -4.11 -6.86 -11.67
C LEU A 14 -5.63 -7.03 -11.77
N GLU A 15 -6.33 -6.99 -10.65
CA GLU A 15 -7.79 -7.09 -10.61
C GLU A 15 -8.46 -5.87 -11.25
N ALA A 16 -8.00 -4.64 -10.95
CA ALA A 16 -8.51 -3.42 -11.56
C ALA A 16 -8.39 -3.43 -13.10
N GLY A 17 -7.34 -4.08 -13.63
CA GLY A 17 -7.12 -4.25 -15.07
C GLY A 17 -8.07 -5.23 -15.74
N HIS A 18 -8.65 -6.17 -15.00
CA HIS A 18 -9.53 -7.23 -15.52
C HIS A 18 -10.98 -7.16 -15.06
N CYS A 19 -11.31 -6.33 -14.05
CA CYS A 19 -12.64 -6.25 -13.48
C CYS A 19 -13.64 -5.49 -14.36
N HIS A 20 -14.93 -5.63 -14.03
CA HIS A 20 -15.97 -4.83 -14.65
C HIS A 20 -15.86 -3.35 -14.25
N PRO A 21 -16.23 -2.40 -15.14
CA PRO A 21 -16.15 -0.97 -14.83
C PRO A 21 -16.93 -0.53 -13.57
N ALA A 22 -17.98 -1.26 -13.19
CA ALA A 22 -18.77 -1.01 -11.99
C ALA A 22 -18.02 -1.39 -10.69
N GLU A 23 -17.15 -2.39 -10.74
CA GLU A 23 -16.34 -2.88 -9.62
C GLU A 23 -15.00 -2.16 -9.55
N ARG A 24 -14.52 -1.62 -10.68
CA ARG A 24 -13.27 -0.87 -10.77
C ARG A 24 -13.20 0.30 -9.78
N ALA A 25 -14.31 1.03 -9.59
CA ALA A 25 -14.34 2.14 -8.65
C ALA A 25 -14.12 1.69 -7.19
N GLN A 26 -14.58 0.48 -6.82
CA GLN A 26 -14.38 -0.09 -5.49
C GLN A 26 -12.92 -0.54 -5.32
N ILE A 27 -12.37 -1.23 -6.33
CA ILE A 27 -10.98 -1.70 -6.34
C ILE A 27 -10.00 -0.50 -6.32
N GLU A 28 -10.30 0.58 -7.05
CA GLU A 28 -9.48 1.80 -7.03
C GLU A 28 -9.50 2.49 -5.65
N ALA A 29 -10.65 2.49 -4.97
CA ALA A 29 -10.76 3.03 -3.61
C ALA A 29 -9.96 2.18 -2.60
N GLU A 30 -10.02 0.86 -2.71
CA GLU A 30 -9.22 -0.05 -1.88
C GLU A 30 -7.72 0.13 -2.15
N LEU A 31 -7.33 0.24 -3.41
CA LEU A 31 -5.96 0.44 -3.83
C LEU A 31 -5.41 1.79 -3.35
N MET A 32 -6.23 2.84 -3.30
CA MET A 32 -5.88 4.12 -2.70
C MET A 32 -5.58 3.96 -1.20
N LEU A 33 -6.44 3.26 -0.46
CA LEU A 33 -6.27 3.02 0.97
C LEU A 33 -5.02 2.19 1.27
N ALA A 34 -4.80 1.12 0.51
CA ALA A 34 -3.63 0.26 0.65
C ALA A 34 -2.32 1.03 0.41
N ARG A 35 -2.28 1.89 -0.62
CA ARG A 35 -1.13 2.77 -0.89
C ARG A 35 -0.87 3.78 0.23
N ALA A 36 -1.93 4.41 0.77
CA ALA A 36 -1.81 5.34 1.89
C ALA A 36 -1.26 4.63 3.13
N THR A 37 -1.70 3.39 3.37
CA THR A 37 -1.24 2.56 4.48
C THR A 37 0.23 2.17 4.32
N LEU A 38 0.65 1.78 3.11
CA LEU A 38 2.05 1.49 2.81
C LEU A 38 2.93 2.72 3.04
N ALA A 39 2.52 3.90 2.55
CA ALA A 39 3.26 5.14 2.75
C ALA A 39 3.41 5.48 4.24
N ALA A 40 2.35 5.32 5.04
CA ALA A 40 2.40 5.53 6.48
C ALA A 40 3.32 4.51 7.18
N ALA A 41 3.27 3.24 6.78
CA ALA A 41 4.13 2.19 7.34
C ALA A 41 5.61 2.45 7.03
N ILE A 42 5.94 2.91 5.82
CA ILE A 42 7.29 3.32 5.44
C ILE A 42 7.74 4.53 6.27
N ALA A 43 6.91 5.57 6.39
CA ALA A 43 7.27 6.74 7.19
C ALA A 43 7.52 6.40 8.67
N VAL A 44 6.75 5.46 9.24
CA VAL A 44 6.99 4.94 10.60
C VAL A 44 8.32 4.19 10.67
N GLN A 45 8.62 3.33 9.69
CA GLN A 45 9.87 2.58 9.62
C GLN A 45 11.09 3.53 9.52
N GLU A 46 10.99 4.57 8.69
CA GLU A 46 12.02 5.59 8.51
C GLU A 46 12.23 6.41 9.78
N ALA A 47 11.14 6.84 10.44
CA ALA A 47 11.23 7.59 11.70
C ALA A 47 11.88 6.77 12.83
N VAL A 48 11.67 5.45 12.85
CA VAL A 48 12.36 4.55 13.79
C VAL A 48 13.86 4.48 13.51
N TYR A 49 14.24 4.43 12.24
CA TYR A 49 15.65 4.38 11.83
C TYR A 49 16.38 5.71 12.13
N ASP A 50 15.73 6.84 11.87
CA ASP A 50 16.30 8.19 12.09
C ASP A 50 16.40 8.55 13.59
N ALA A 51 15.64 7.87 14.45
CA ALA A 51 15.69 8.04 15.89
C ALA A 51 16.82 7.25 16.58
N GLU A 52 17.58 6.41 15.85
CA GLU A 52 18.73 5.71 16.40
C GLU A 52 19.93 6.68 16.52
N PRO A 53 20.45 6.96 17.73
CA PRO A 53 21.59 7.85 17.88
C PRO A 53 22.83 7.26 17.19
N PRO A 54 23.67 8.08 16.53
CA PRO A 54 24.92 7.58 15.97
C PRO A 54 25.81 7.01 17.09
N HIS A 55 26.21 5.74 16.93
CA HIS A 55 27.14 5.03 17.80
C HIS A 55 28.59 5.46 17.60
#